data_AF-A0A939YEP9-F1
#
_entry.id   AF-A0A939YEP9-F1
#
_cell.length_a   1.000
_cell.length_b   1.000
_cell.length_c   1.000
_cell.angle_alpha   90.00
_cell.angle_beta   90.00
_cell.angle_gamma   90.00
#
_symmetry.space_group_name_H-M   'P 1'
#
loop_
_entity.id
_entity.type
_entity.pdbx_description
1 polymer ?
#
loop_
_entity_poly.entity_id
_entity_poly.type
_entity_poly.pdbx_seq_one_letter_code
_entity_poly.pdbx_strand_id
1 'polypeptide(L)'
;KSMYAACPEGKAIGTEMVNDMVLPYVHYIHGIQIGAVYVPGCFPEMFMRTFPETIQTDRFVHDAKPGTDQSLANAFVHGFRLDVSPWRGRAHVGELPDLAQKIKALLDIKEKYRRFFYGGAYVYDRPASIPACVKSGCFAAGNDRIYTLWNDSQTAQMFEFCGSTVTLAAQETRVFEA
;
A
#
# COMPACT_ATOMS: atom_id res chain seq x y z
N LYS A 1 31.77 -9.31 0.38
CA LYS A 1 31.29 -8.78 -0.94
C LYS A 1 30.09 -7.90 -0.64
N SER A 2 30.05 -6.65 -1.09
CA SER A 2 28.88 -5.77 -0.90
C SER A 2 27.68 -6.30 -1.71
N MET A 3 26.45 -6.01 -1.29
CA MET A 3 25.24 -6.38 -2.04
C MET A 3 25.28 -5.83 -3.49
N TYR A 4 25.84 -4.63 -3.67
CA TYR A 4 26.03 -4.04 -5.01
C TYR A 4 26.96 -4.85 -5.92
N ALA A 5 27.95 -5.56 -5.37
CA ALA A 5 28.84 -6.38 -6.18
C ALA A 5 28.14 -7.63 -6.75
N ALA A 6 26.98 -8.01 -6.20
CA ALA A 6 26.18 -9.14 -6.65
C ALA A 6 25.00 -8.74 -7.56
N CYS A 7 24.73 -7.44 -7.71
CA CYS A 7 23.63 -6.95 -8.52
C CYS A 7 24.14 -6.31 -9.83
N PRO A 8 23.67 -6.78 -10.99
CA PRO A 8 24.00 -6.14 -12.26
C PRO A 8 23.55 -4.68 -12.29
N GLU A 9 24.30 -3.84 -13.01
CA GLU A 9 23.96 -2.43 -13.19
C GLU A 9 22.54 -2.26 -13.77
N GLY A 10 21.81 -1.26 -13.28
CA GLY A 10 20.44 -0.97 -13.72
C GLY A 10 19.37 -1.95 -13.21
N LYS A 11 19.69 -2.84 -12.27
CA LYS A 11 18.71 -3.72 -11.61
C LYS A 11 18.38 -3.24 -10.20
N ALA A 12 17.10 -3.38 -9.82
CA ALA A 12 16.66 -3.16 -8.46
C ALA A 12 17.07 -4.33 -7.57
N ILE A 13 17.54 -4.03 -6.37
CA ILE A 13 17.88 -4.99 -5.31
C ILE A 13 16.74 -5.04 -4.32
N GLY A 14 16.28 -6.24 -3.98
CA GLY A 14 15.32 -6.46 -2.91
C GLY A 14 15.81 -7.49 -1.89
N THR A 15 15.16 -7.51 -0.73
CA THR A 15 15.44 -8.44 0.37
C THR A 15 14.15 -8.99 0.97
N GLU A 16 14.22 -10.15 1.62
CA GLU A 16 13.06 -10.83 2.23
C GLU A 16 12.49 -10.08 3.44
N MET A 17 13.39 -9.51 4.25
CA MET A 17 13.13 -8.74 5.48
C MET A 17 14.19 -7.64 5.61
N VAL A 18 14.02 -6.72 6.55
CA VAL A 18 14.96 -5.62 6.77
C VAL A 18 15.24 -5.32 8.23
N ASN A 19 16.43 -4.74 8.44
CA ASN A 19 16.74 -3.86 9.55
C ASN A 19 17.17 -2.50 8.97
N ASP A 20 17.24 -1.48 9.82
CA ASP A 20 17.65 -0.13 9.45
C ASP A 20 19.02 -0.06 8.76
N MET A 21 19.98 -0.90 9.16
CA MET A 21 21.32 -0.92 8.58
C MET A 21 21.35 -1.36 7.11
N VAL A 22 20.39 -2.18 6.65
CA VAL A 22 20.37 -2.68 5.26
C VAL A 22 19.52 -1.84 4.31
N LEU A 23 18.61 -1.01 4.84
CA LEU A 23 17.67 -0.21 4.04
C LEU A 23 18.33 0.75 3.05
N PRO A 24 19.44 1.43 3.37
CA PRO A 24 20.15 2.28 2.41
C PRO A 24 20.68 1.53 1.17
N TYR A 25 20.72 0.20 1.22
CA TYR A 25 21.35 -0.64 0.20
C TYR A 25 20.37 -1.43 -0.65
N VAL A 26 19.07 -1.32 -0.41
CA VAL A 26 18.01 -2.03 -1.14
C VAL A 26 17.00 -1.03 -1.71
N HIS A 27 16.33 -1.42 -2.78
CA HIS A 27 15.31 -0.60 -3.44
C HIS A 27 13.90 -0.97 -2.99
N TYR A 28 13.69 -2.25 -2.65
CA TYR A 28 12.39 -2.76 -2.21
C TYR A 28 12.54 -3.89 -1.19
N ILE A 29 11.47 -4.14 -0.44
CA ILE A 29 11.42 -5.20 0.58
C ILE A 29 10.23 -6.11 0.33
N HIS A 30 10.40 -7.40 0.60
CA HIS A 30 9.35 -8.43 0.46
C HIS A 30 8.42 -8.47 1.68
N GLY A 31 7.93 -7.28 2.08
CA GLY A 31 7.09 -7.06 3.26
C GLY A 31 7.85 -6.92 4.58
N ILE A 32 7.14 -6.45 5.62
CA ILE A 32 7.67 -6.28 6.98
C ILE A 32 6.68 -6.74 8.05
N GLN A 33 6.08 -7.93 7.86
CA GLN A 33 5.12 -8.53 8.79
C GLN A 33 4.06 -7.51 9.28
N ILE A 34 3.92 -7.29 10.59
CA ILE A 34 2.91 -6.37 11.19
C ILE A 34 3.04 -4.92 10.66
N GLY A 35 4.20 -4.53 10.12
CA GLY A 35 4.38 -3.25 9.44
C GLY A 35 3.80 -3.18 8.03
N ALA A 36 3.25 -4.27 7.47
CA ALA A 36 2.68 -4.32 6.13
C ALA A 36 1.34 -5.07 6.06
N VAL A 37 1.22 -6.17 6.81
CA VAL A 37 0.08 -7.09 6.76
C VAL A 37 -1.10 -6.52 7.51
N TYR A 38 -2.29 -6.65 6.91
CA TYR A 38 -3.53 -6.27 7.57
C TYR A 38 -3.91 -7.27 8.67
N VAL A 39 -3.55 -6.95 9.92
CA VAL A 39 -3.85 -7.70 11.13
C VAL A 39 -4.09 -6.74 12.30
N PRO A 40 -4.75 -7.18 13.39
CA PRO A 40 -4.84 -6.36 14.60
C PRO A 40 -3.46 -5.87 15.06
N GLY A 41 -3.33 -4.56 15.27
CA GLY A 41 -2.06 -3.93 15.67
C GLY A 41 -1.11 -3.60 14.51
N CYS A 42 -1.51 -3.80 13.25
CA CYS A 42 -0.72 -3.31 12.12
C CYS A 42 -0.55 -1.78 12.21
N PHE A 43 0.67 -1.30 12.01
CA PHE A 43 0.96 0.14 11.99
C PHE A 43 1.94 0.49 10.86
N PRO A 44 1.49 0.39 9.60
CA PRO A 44 2.39 0.54 8.46
C PRO A 44 3.00 1.94 8.34
N GLU A 45 2.30 2.95 8.82
CA GLU A 45 2.74 4.34 8.82
C GLU A 45 4.04 4.55 9.60
N MET A 46 4.31 3.76 10.65
CA MET A 46 5.55 3.84 11.42
C MET A 46 6.77 3.57 10.54
N PHE A 47 6.71 2.49 9.74
CA PHE A 47 7.81 2.15 8.85
C PHE A 47 7.90 3.13 7.69
N MET A 48 6.77 3.42 7.04
CA MET A 48 6.72 4.32 5.87
C MET A 48 7.14 5.76 6.19
N ARG A 49 6.93 6.22 7.43
CA ARG A 49 7.43 7.51 7.89
C ARG A 49 8.94 7.51 8.12
N THR A 50 9.50 6.39 8.54
CA THR A 50 10.93 6.28 8.89
C THR A 50 11.79 6.06 7.65
N PHE A 51 11.30 5.26 6.69
CA PHE A 51 12.01 4.90 5.46
C PHE A 51 11.13 5.12 4.21
N PRO A 52 10.71 6.37 3.94
CA PRO A 52 9.76 6.69 2.87
C PRO A 52 10.25 6.36 1.45
N GLU A 53 11.56 6.25 1.25
CA GLU A 53 12.21 5.93 -0.01
C GLU A 53 12.16 4.43 -0.37
N THR A 54 11.99 3.56 0.63
CA THR A 54 12.01 2.12 0.40
C THR A 54 10.67 1.66 -0.15
N ILE A 55 10.69 0.97 -1.30
CA ILE A 55 9.47 0.41 -1.87
C ILE A 55 9.01 -0.77 -1.01
N GLN A 56 7.92 -0.58 -0.29
CA GLN A 56 7.29 -1.63 0.51
C GLN A 56 6.32 -2.47 -0.34
N THR A 57 6.34 -3.78 -0.15
CA THR A 57 5.35 -4.72 -0.70
C THR A 57 4.42 -5.27 0.37
N ASP A 58 3.22 -5.73 -0.01
CA ASP A 58 2.38 -6.58 0.82
C ASP A 58 2.44 -8.02 0.32
N ARG A 59 3.14 -8.88 1.09
CA ARG A 59 3.42 -10.28 0.76
C ARG A 59 2.19 -11.20 0.83
N PHE A 60 1.10 -10.80 1.48
CA PHE A 60 0.05 -11.76 1.88
C PHE A 60 -1.18 -11.78 0.97
N VAL A 61 -1.05 -11.28 -0.27
CA VAL A 61 -2.07 -11.40 -1.30
C VAL A 61 -1.94 -12.78 -1.99
N HIS A 62 -2.44 -13.82 -1.32
CA HIS A 62 -2.38 -15.22 -1.79
C HIS A 62 -3.77 -15.79 -2.08
N ASP A 63 -3.86 -16.61 -3.13
CA ASP A 63 -4.90 -17.63 -3.36
C ASP A 63 -6.36 -17.15 -3.39
N ALA A 64 -6.63 -15.84 -3.46
CA ALA A 64 -7.99 -15.27 -3.36
C ALA A 64 -8.78 -15.76 -2.12
N LYS A 65 -8.08 -16.00 -1.01
CA LYS A 65 -8.68 -16.45 0.26
C LYS A 65 -9.45 -15.31 0.96
N PRO A 66 -10.36 -15.63 1.90
CA PRO A 66 -10.94 -14.62 2.79
C PRO A 66 -9.84 -13.74 3.41
N GLY A 67 -10.02 -12.43 3.41
CA GLY A 67 -9.00 -11.46 3.83
C GLY A 67 -8.21 -10.83 2.68
N THR A 68 -8.20 -11.44 1.49
CA THR A 68 -7.40 -10.93 0.35
C THR A 68 -7.82 -9.52 -0.06
N ASP A 69 -9.12 -9.24 -0.09
CA ASP A 69 -9.65 -7.91 -0.44
C ASP A 69 -9.22 -6.85 0.57
N GLN A 70 -9.20 -7.19 1.86
CA GLN A 70 -8.74 -6.32 2.92
C GLN A 70 -7.24 -6.06 2.82
N SER A 71 -6.43 -7.09 2.53
CA SER A 71 -5.00 -6.91 2.28
C SER A 71 -4.74 -6.03 1.06
N LEU A 72 -5.47 -6.22 -0.04
CA LEU A 72 -5.39 -5.36 -1.23
C LEU A 72 -5.74 -3.91 -0.92
N ALA A 73 -6.81 -3.68 -0.17
CA ALA A 73 -7.23 -2.34 0.23
C ALA A 73 -6.19 -1.68 1.16
N ASN A 74 -5.68 -2.42 2.14
CA ASN A 74 -4.61 -1.98 3.02
C ASN A 74 -3.33 -1.60 2.23
N ALA A 75 -2.90 -2.47 1.31
CA ALA A 75 -1.75 -2.24 0.45
C ALA A 75 -1.95 -1.03 -0.46
N PHE A 76 -3.15 -0.85 -1.00
CA PHE A 76 -3.50 0.31 -1.82
C PHE A 76 -3.41 1.62 -1.02
N VAL A 77 -4.05 1.67 0.16
CA VAL A 77 -4.07 2.87 1.01
C VAL A 77 -2.67 3.32 1.39
N HIS A 78 -1.79 2.39 1.74
CA HIS A 78 -0.42 2.72 2.13
C HIS A 78 0.55 2.76 0.93
N GLY A 79 0.06 2.59 -0.30
CA GLY A 79 0.85 2.78 -1.52
C GLY A 79 1.77 1.61 -1.89
N PHE A 80 1.69 0.49 -1.17
CA PHE A 80 2.53 -0.69 -1.35
C PHE A 80 2.45 -1.24 -2.77
N ARG A 81 3.54 -1.85 -3.22
CA ARG A 81 3.51 -2.67 -4.44
C ARG A 81 2.85 -4.00 -4.11
N LEU A 82 1.97 -4.43 -4.99
CA LEU A 82 1.21 -5.66 -4.80
C LEU A 82 2.12 -6.84 -5.12
N ASP A 83 2.39 -7.67 -4.12
CA ASP A 83 3.15 -8.90 -4.26
C ASP A 83 2.17 -10.07 -4.22
N VAL A 84 1.75 -10.47 -5.42
CA VAL A 84 0.67 -11.44 -5.61
C VAL A 84 1.27 -12.76 -6.05
N SER A 85 1.04 -13.80 -5.25
CA SER A 85 1.58 -15.13 -5.51
C SER A 85 0.50 -16.21 -5.41
N PRO A 86 -0.30 -16.41 -6.48
CA PRO A 86 -1.30 -17.47 -6.57
C PRO A 86 -0.65 -18.85 -6.36
N TRP A 87 -1.20 -19.60 -5.41
CA TRP A 87 -0.71 -20.90 -4.94
C TRP A 87 0.81 -20.93 -4.71
N ARG A 88 1.34 -19.84 -4.14
CA ARG A 88 2.78 -19.61 -3.91
C ARG A 88 3.62 -19.68 -5.19
N GLY A 89 3.14 -19.04 -6.25
CA GLY A 89 3.81 -18.95 -7.53
C GLY A 89 3.66 -20.19 -8.41
N ARG A 90 2.73 -21.09 -8.08
CA ARG A 90 2.39 -22.26 -8.92
C ARG A 90 1.38 -21.93 -10.02
N ALA A 91 0.86 -20.70 -10.01
CA ALA A 91 -0.04 -20.18 -11.02
C ALA A 91 0.14 -18.69 -11.25
N HIS A 92 -0.44 -18.23 -12.35
CA HIS A 92 -0.51 -16.83 -12.74
C HIS A 92 -1.77 -16.17 -12.18
N VAL A 93 -1.71 -14.84 -11.97
CA VAL A 93 -2.89 -14.07 -11.51
C VAL A 93 -4.06 -14.17 -12.49
N GLY A 94 -3.79 -14.40 -13.78
CA GLY A 94 -4.82 -14.63 -14.81
C GLY A 94 -5.66 -15.88 -14.59
N GLU A 95 -5.20 -16.82 -13.77
CA GLU A 95 -5.96 -18.02 -13.36
C GLU A 95 -6.94 -17.74 -12.20
N LEU A 96 -6.91 -16.51 -11.65
CA LEU A 96 -7.82 -16.00 -10.63
C LEU A 96 -8.52 -14.72 -11.15
N PRO A 97 -9.51 -14.83 -12.05
CA PRO A 97 -10.05 -13.70 -12.80
C PRO A 97 -10.63 -12.59 -11.90
N ASP A 98 -11.36 -12.95 -10.84
CA ASP A 98 -11.92 -11.98 -9.91
C ASP A 98 -10.84 -11.20 -9.16
N LEU A 99 -9.77 -11.89 -8.76
CA LEU A 99 -8.61 -11.26 -8.12
C LEU A 99 -7.87 -10.33 -9.10
N ALA A 100 -7.67 -10.80 -10.34
CA ALA A 100 -7.04 -10.01 -11.39
C ALA A 100 -7.83 -8.73 -11.69
N GLN A 101 -9.17 -8.80 -11.74
CA GLN A 101 -10.03 -7.64 -11.95
C GLN A 101 -9.89 -6.61 -10.82
N LYS A 102 -9.88 -7.05 -9.55
CA LYS A 102 -9.68 -6.17 -8.39
C LYS A 102 -8.31 -5.51 -8.41
N ILE A 103 -7.25 -6.28 -8.68
CA ILE A 103 -5.89 -5.76 -8.82
C ILE A 103 -5.83 -4.71 -9.93
N LYS A 104 -6.42 -5.00 -11.10
CA LYS A 104 -6.47 -4.06 -12.21
C LYS A 104 -7.15 -2.74 -11.82
N ALA A 105 -8.30 -2.79 -11.16
CA ALA A 105 -9.01 -1.59 -10.74
C ALA A 105 -8.14 -0.70 -9.83
N LEU A 106 -7.41 -1.30 -8.87
CA LEU A 106 -6.49 -0.57 -8.00
C LEU A 106 -5.29 0.00 -8.77
N LEU A 107 -4.71 -0.78 -9.68
CA LEU A 107 -3.58 -0.34 -10.51
C LEU A 107 -3.96 0.80 -11.45
N ASP A 108 -5.16 0.77 -12.04
CA ASP A 108 -5.68 1.84 -12.90
C ASP A 108 -5.80 3.16 -12.10
N ILE A 109 -6.23 3.09 -10.84
CA ILE A 109 -6.24 4.26 -9.94
C ILE A 109 -4.80 4.72 -9.64
N LYS A 110 -3.88 3.82 -9.32
CA LYS A 110 -2.48 4.19 -9.05
C LYS A 110 -1.82 4.84 -10.28
N GLU A 111 -2.16 4.38 -11.48
CA GLU A 111 -1.67 4.96 -12.72
C GLU A 111 -2.29 6.34 -13.00
N LYS A 112 -3.60 6.52 -12.75
CA LYS A 112 -4.24 7.85 -12.78
C LYS A 112 -3.51 8.85 -11.86
N TYR A 113 -3.11 8.41 -10.68
CA TYR A 113 -2.38 9.22 -9.70
C TYR A 113 -0.87 8.92 -9.67
N ARG A 114 -0.29 8.58 -10.84
CA ARG A 114 1.08 8.07 -10.94
C ARG A 114 2.12 8.99 -10.29
N ARG A 115 1.95 10.30 -10.47
CA ARG A 115 2.85 11.33 -9.90
C ARG A 115 2.98 11.23 -8.39
N PHE A 116 1.98 10.72 -7.68
CA PHE A 116 1.98 10.53 -6.23
C PHE A 116 2.48 9.13 -5.85
N PHE A 117 1.90 8.07 -6.42
CA PHE A 117 2.22 6.69 -6.01
C PHE A 117 3.59 6.16 -6.48
N TYR A 118 4.14 6.74 -7.55
CA TYR A 118 5.42 6.30 -8.14
C TYR A 118 6.46 7.41 -8.20
N GLY A 119 6.05 8.67 -8.33
CA GLY A 119 6.97 9.82 -8.35
C GLY A 119 6.99 10.65 -7.06
N GLY A 120 6.06 10.41 -6.15
CA GLY A 120 5.91 11.15 -4.90
C GLY A 120 6.46 10.39 -3.70
N ALA A 121 6.20 10.94 -2.52
CA ALA A 121 6.61 10.35 -1.25
C ALA A 121 5.40 10.14 -0.34
N TYR A 122 5.43 9.06 0.44
CA TYR A 122 4.49 8.89 1.54
C TYR A 122 4.77 9.95 2.61
N VAL A 123 3.72 10.58 3.14
CA VAL A 123 3.81 11.55 4.23
C VAL A 123 2.88 11.11 5.34
N TYR A 124 3.37 11.11 6.58
CA TYR A 124 2.50 10.89 7.72
C TYR A 124 1.71 12.17 8.02
N ASP A 125 0.48 12.19 7.56
CA ASP A 125 -0.47 13.27 7.79
C ASP A 125 -1.86 12.66 7.96
N ARG A 126 -2.23 12.39 9.23
CA ARG A 126 -3.53 11.81 9.58
C ARG A 126 -4.37 12.84 10.32
N PRO A 127 -5.39 13.43 9.66
CA PRO A 127 -6.35 14.30 10.32
C PRO A 127 -7.08 13.59 11.47
N ALA A 128 -7.27 14.29 12.59
CA ALA A 128 -7.92 13.75 13.78
C ALA A 128 -9.41 13.39 13.58
N SER A 129 -10.04 13.90 12.52
CA SER A 129 -11.46 13.68 12.22
C SER A 129 -11.79 12.36 11.54
N ILE A 130 -10.78 11.56 11.15
CA ILE A 130 -11.00 10.28 10.46
C ILE A 130 -11.51 9.22 11.47
N PRO A 131 -12.65 8.55 11.21
CA PRO A 131 -13.13 7.44 12.04
C PRO A 131 -12.10 6.32 12.19
N ALA A 132 -12.10 5.60 13.31
CA ALA A 132 -11.12 4.53 13.57
C ALA A 132 -11.17 3.37 12.55
N CYS A 133 -12.36 3.11 11.99
CA CYS A 133 -12.60 2.13 10.92
C CYS A 133 -12.18 2.64 9.52
N VAL A 134 -11.77 3.90 9.39
CA VAL A 134 -11.24 4.42 8.14
C VAL A 134 -9.72 4.46 8.21
N LYS A 135 -9.06 3.67 7.36
CA LYS A 135 -7.61 3.70 7.17
C LYS A 135 -7.26 4.79 6.18
N SER A 136 -6.10 5.42 6.36
CA SER A 136 -5.68 6.55 5.54
C SER A 136 -4.19 6.54 5.22
N GLY A 137 -3.83 6.85 3.98
CA GLY A 137 -2.47 7.22 3.59
C GLY A 137 -2.46 8.64 3.02
N CYS A 138 -1.30 9.30 3.08
CA CYS A 138 -1.10 10.60 2.44
C CYS A 138 0.16 10.53 1.58
N PHE A 139 0.08 11.10 0.38
CA PHE A 139 1.18 11.14 -0.58
C PHE A 139 1.37 12.55 -1.10
N ALA A 140 2.61 13.03 -1.09
CA ALA A 140 2.98 14.34 -1.60
C ALA A 140 3.73 14.22 -2.93
N ALA A 141 3.45 15.13 -3.85
CA ALA A 141 4.20 15.32 -5.08
C ALA A 141 4.40 16.83 -5.30
N GLY A 142 5.59 17.32 -4.93
CA GLY A 142 5.84 18.76 -4.86
C GLY A 142 4.97 19.40 -3.77
N ASN A 143 4.16 20.40 -4.15
CA ASN A 143 3.24 21.09 -3.23
C ASN A 143 1.86 20.44 -3.14
N ASP A 144 1.55 19.50 -4.05
CA ASP A 144 0.25 18.84 -4.10
C ASP A 144 0.21 17.62 -3.17
N ARG A 145 -0.98 17.28 -2.69
CA ARG A 145 -1.21 16.07 -1.88
C ARG A 145 -2.45 15.31 -2.31
N ILE A 146 -2.41 14.01 -2.09
CA ILE A 146 -3.61 13.17 -2.11
C ILE A 146 -3.69 12.37 -0.81
N TYR A 147 -4.91 12.04 -0.44
CA TYR A 147 -5.21 11.08 0.61
C TYR A 147 -5.87 9.85 0.00
N THR A 148 -5.43 8.68 0.41
CA THR A 148 -6.12 7.42 0.16
C THR A 148 -6.92 7.08 1.40
N LEU A 149 -8.18 6.70 1.22
CA LEU A 149 -9.07 6.34 2.32
C LEU A 149 -9.64 4.95 2.07
N TRP A 150 -9.79 4.17 3.13
CA TRP A 150 -10.49 2.88 3.07
C TRP A 150 -11.37 2.71 4.29
N ASN A 151 -12.66 2.47 4.06
CA ASN A 151 -13.60 2.09 5.10
C ASN A 151 -13.54 0.58 5.36
N ASP A 152 -12.87 0.16 6.42
CA ASP A 152 -12.71 -1.26 6.79
C ASP A 152 -13.95 -1.89 7.44
N SER A 153 -15.02 -1.11 7.65
CA SER A 153 -16.26 -1.56 8.27
C SER A 153 -17.29 -2.09 7.27
N GLN A 154 -18.33 -2.73 7.80
CA GLN A 154 -19.46 -3.27 7.03
C GLN A 154 -20.59 -2.25 6.81
N THR A 155 -20.42 -1.01 7.24
CA THR A 155 -21.42 0.05 7.10
C THR A 155 -20.80 1.27 6.44
N ALA A 156 -21.62 2.07 5.74
CA ALA A 156 -21.17 3.35 5.20
C ALA A 156 -20.73 4.29 6.34
N GLN A 157 -19.69 5.07 6.08
CA GLN A 157 -19.16 6.08 6.99
C GLN A 157 -19.32 7.46 6.35
N MET A 158 -19.75 8.43 7.16
CA MET A 158 -19.85 9.83 6.78
C MET A 158 -19.13 10.67 7.82
N PHE A 159 -18.17 11.49 7.39
CA PHE A 159 -17.32 12.27 8.28
C PHE A 159 -16.76 13.50 7.58
N GLU A 160 -16.35 14.49 8.36
CA GLU A 160 -15.65 15.67 7.87
C GLU A 160 -14.17 15.37 7.62
N PHE A 161 -13.69 15.72 6.43
CA PHE A 161 -12.31 15.50 6.02
C PHE A 161 -11.83 16.66 5.15
N CYS A 162 -10.73 17.30 5.56
CA CYS A 162 -10.15 18.46 4.86
C CYS A 162 -11.17 19.57 4.53
N GLY A 163 -12.11 19.83 5.45
CA GLY A 163 -13.15 20.87 5.29
C GLY A 163 -14.31 20.48 4.36
N SER A 164 -14.43 19.20 3.98
CA SER A 164 -15.55 18.67 3.20
C SER A 164 -16.17 17.44 3.87
N THR A 165 -17.47 17.25 3.69
CA THR A 165 -18.14 16.00 4.07
C THR A 165 -17.79 14.88 3.08
N VAL A 166 -17.23 13.78 3.58
CA VAL A 166 -16.90 12.59 2.79
C VAL A 166 -17.81 11.43 3.20
N THR A 167 -18.40 10.77 2.20
CA THR A 167 -19.15 9.52 2.38
C THR A 167 -18.42 8.38 1.67
N LEU A 168 -18.06 7.34 2.44
CA LEU A 168 -17.46 6.10 1.95
C LEU A 168 -18.41 4.93 2.22
N ALA A 169 -18.73 4.16 1.18
CA ALA A 169 -19.48 2.93 1.32
C ALA A 169 -18.68 1.88 2.12
N ALA A 170 -19.36 0.83 2.59
CA ALA A 170 -18.71 -0.29 3.26
C ALA A 170 -17.62 -0.90 2.36
N GLN A 171 -16.43 -1.17 2.93
CA GLN A 171 -15.27 -1.73 2.22
C GLN A 171 -14.73 -0.87 1.06
N GLU A 172 -15.20 0.37 0.88
CA GLU A 172 -14.78 1.22 -0.23
C GLU A 172 -13.37 1.77 -0.02
N THR A 173 -12.55 1.74 -1.08
CA THR A 173 -11.32 2.52 -1.18
C THR A 173 -11.49 3.71 -2.12
N ARG A 174 -10.97 4.88 -1.76
CA ARG A 174 -11.08 6.09 -2.58
C ARG A 174 -9.82 6.95 -2.45
N VAL A 175 -9.48 7.66 -3.53
CA VAL A 175 -8.50 8.75 -3.51
C VAL A 175 -9.23 10.09 -3.39
N PHE A 176 -8.78 10.93 -2.48
CA PHE A 176 -9.26 12.27 -2.24
C PHE A 176 -8.11 13.27 -2.51
N GLU A 177 -8.37 14.27 -3.34
CA GLU A 177 -7.44 15.37 -3.61
C GLU A 177 -7.75 16.50 -2.64
N ALA A 178 -6.74 17.06 -1.98
CA ALA A 178 -6.87 18.12 -0.99
C ALA A 178 -6.15 19.39 -1.44
#